data_AF-A0A3N2NXM6-F1
#
_entry.id   AF-A0A3N2NXM6-F1
#
_cell.length_a   1.000
_cell.length_b   1.000
_cell.length_c   1.000
_cell.angle_alpha   90.00
_cell.angle_beta   90.00
_cell.angle_gamma   90.00
#
_symmetry.space_group_name_H-M   'P 1'
#
loop_
_entity.id
_entity.type
_entity.pdbx_description
1 polymer ?
#
loop_
_entity_poly.entity_id
_entity_poly.type
_entity_poly.pdbx_seq_one_letter_code
_entity_poly.pdbx_strand_id
1 'polypeptide(L)'
;MTARSFLAYNEHVRHTYTVHSGGTIVVAKKPALRNIPVSKIEPDPDQPRKQFTEEELAELAQSMQKIGQLQPVAVRKTKTPGRYRLVVGERRWRAAQQGGIDELAAMVWEMDDEAAFIAQVAENVNRQDMTPMEEANAYQRLAAAGWEVEAIAELFGKSQPYIGWRIDLLGLVDEAQELVAKSQLQVGVAWYVCKLSPDQQRRFLVKWARAEFSSARDAEAFAKACKAAEEQGGFFRLDESEHDEEAQEKVVAERKKVVSKIDRLATAGEILQELSQLNPVDLARLLAGADGGVGAYRQRVDHLKTLAGKVSAKLRKAQAIAASATVEIDPAVVVEMPAELIDLTPMPAAAE
;
A
#
# COMPACT_ATOMS: atom_id res chain seq x y z
N MET A 1 28.31 -4.39 -10.59
CA MET A 1 28.93 -5.73 -10.76
C MET A 1 27.81 -6.75 -10.80
N THR A 2 27.84 -7.58 -11.83
CA THR A 2 26.72 -8.37 -12.37
C THR A 2 26.17 -9.40 -11.39
N ALA A 3 24.84 -9.43 -11.30
CA ALA A 3 24.02 -10.30 -10.46
C ALA A 3 24.36 -11.79 -10.65
N ARG A 4 24.98 -12.39 -9.64
CA ARG A 4 25.18 -13.84 -9.57
C ARG A 4 23.97 -14.49 -8.92
N SER A 5 23.19 -15.14 -9.79
CA SER A 5 22.27 -16.24 -9.53
C SER A 5 22.30 -16.79 -8.10
N PHE A 6 21.21 -16.57 -7.36
CA PHE A 6 20.93 -17.23 -6.07
C PHE A 6 20.81 -18.77 -6.23
N LEU A 7 20.76 -19.26 -7.47
CA LEU A 7 20.75 -20.68 -7.85
C LEU A 7 22.08 -21.16 -8.47
N ALA A 8 23.16 -20.37 -8.41
CA ALA A 8 24.47 -20.84 -8.79
C ALA A 8 24.99 -21.79 -7.69
N TYR A 9 24.94 -23.08 -8.00
CA TYR A 9 25.57 -24.17 -7.25
C TYR A 9 27.06 -23.86 -7.03
N ASN A 10 27.39 -23.25 -5.89
CA ASN A 10 28.77 -23.11 -5.42
C ASN A 10 28.92 -23.99 -4.19
N GLU A 11 29.81 -24.98 -4.28
CA GLU A 11 30.02 -26.05 -3.29
C GLU A 11 30.47 -25.58 -1.88
N HIS A 12 30.59 -24.28 -1.62
CA HIS A 12 31.33 -23.76 -0.46
C HIS A 12 30.71 -22.55 0.28
N VAL A 13 29.46 -22.14 0.07
CA VAL A 13 28.94 -20.94 0.75
C VAL A 13 27.88 -21.24 1.81
N ARG A 14 28.28 -21.20 3.08
CA ARG A 14 27.37 -20.99 4.23
C ARG A 14 27.08 -19.49 4.28
N HIS A 15 25.89 -19.04 3.92
CA HIS A 15 25.45 -17.68 4.24
C HIS A 15 24.76 -17.73 5.59
N THR A 16 25.50 -17.41 6.64
CA THR A 16 24.92 -17.09 7.95
C THR A 16 24.53 -15.63 7.93
N TYR A 17 23.23 -15.35 7.94
CA TYR A 17 22.75 -13.98 8.17
C TYR A 17 22.64 -13.78 9.69
N THR A 18 23.35 -12.79 10.19
CA THR A 18 23.34 -12.45 11.62
C THR A 18 22.22 -11.44 11.84
N VAL A 19 21.16 -11.81 12.56
CA VAL A 19 20.19 -10.83 13.03
C VAL A 19 20.84 -10.10 14.22
N HIS A 20 20.95 -8.78 14.16
CA HIS A 20 21.57 -7.99 15.25
C HIS A 20 20.76 -7.99 16.57
N SER A 21 19.66 -8.75 16.65
CA SER A 21 18.92 -9.11 17.86
C SER A 21 19.17 -10.56 18.35
N GLY A 22 20.32 -11.16 18.05
CA GLY A 22 20.79 -12.39 18.70
C GLY A 22 20.28 -13.71 18.10
N GLY A 23 19.56 -13.67 16.98
CA GLY A 23 19.19 -14.84 16.19
C GLY A 23 20.17 -15.09 15.05
N THR A 24 20.85 -16.24 15.02
CA THR A 24 21.52 -16.71 13.80
C THR A 24 20.51 -17.48 12.98
N ILE A 25 20.12 -16.97 11.81
CA ILE A 25 19.29 -17.76 10.90
C ILE A 25 20.22 -18.66 10.11
N VAL A 26 20.16 -19.93 10.47
CA VAL A 26 20.89 -21.00 9.80
C VAL A 26 20.20 -21.23 8.47
N VAL A 27 20.75 -20.67 7.39
CA VAL A 27 20.41 -21.15 6.04
C VAL A 27 20.94 -22.58 5.94
N ALA A 28 20.02 -23.52 6.18
CA ALA A 28 19.99 -24.95 5.96
C ALA A 28 21.31 -25.72 5.75
N LYS A 29 21.39 -26.87 6.40
CA LYS A 29 22.28 -27.97 6.05
C LYS A 29 22.20 -28.27 4.54
N LYS A 30 23.33 -28.66 3.92
CA LYS A 30 23.48 -28.88 2.47
C LYS A 30 22.25 -29.61 1.90
N PRO A 31 21.50 -29.01 0.96
CA PRO A 31 20.25 -29.59 0.50
C PRO A 31 20.52 -30.89 -0.28
N ALA A 32 19.65 -31.88 -0.09
CA ALA A 32 19.82 -33.19 -0.70
C ALA A 32 18.89 -33.34 -1.90
N LEU A 33 19.43 -33.69 -3.06
CA LEU A 33 18.63 -34.03 -4.24
C LEU A 33 17.98 -35.40 -4.03
N ARG A 34 16.65 -35.47 -4.13
CA ARG A 34 15.85 -36.71 -3.99
C ARG A 34 14.69 -36.70 -4.98
N ASN A 35 14.31 -37.88 -5.47
CA ASN A 35 13.01 -38.03 -6.13
C ASN A 35 11.93 -38.17 -5.06
N ILE A 36 10.86 -37.40 -5.20
CA ILE A 36 9.76 -37.36 -4.25
C ILE A 36 8.45 -37.58 -5.00
N PRO A 37 7.60 -38.52 -4.54
CA PRO A 37 6.27 -38.67 -5.08
C PRO A 37 5.50 -37.34 -5.07
N VAL A 38 4.90 -36.97 -6.19
CA VAL A 38 4.16 -35.70 -6.32
C VAL A 38 3.07 -35.58 -5.26
N SER A 39 2.44 -36.71 -4.89
CA SER A 39 1.42 -36.84 -3.85
C SER A 39 1.90 -36.50 -2.43
N LYS A 40 3.22 -36.44 -2.19
CA LYS A 40 3.84 -36.07 -0.90
C LYS A 40 4.28 -34.60 -0.85
N ILE A 41 4.16 -33.87 -1.95
CA ILE A 41 4.49 -32.45 -2.05
C ILE A 41 3.19 -31.65 -1.95
N GLU A 42 3.16 -30.71 -1.00
CA GLU A 42 2.05 -29.78 -0.79
C GLU A 42 2.46 -28.39 -1.26
N PRO A 43 1.57 -27.62 -1.91
CA PRO A 43 1.85 -26.24 -2.26
C PRO A 43 1.92 -25.40 -0.98
N ASP A 44 2.62 -24.27 -1.07
CA ASP A 44 2.58 -23.27 0.00
C ASP A 44 1.35 -22.36 -0.22
N PRO A 45 0.39 -22.28 0.74
CA PRO A 45 -0.82 -21.47 0.58
C PRO A 45 -0.54 -19.98 0.40
N ASP A 46 0.62 -19.52 0.87
CA ASP A 46 1.04 -18.12 0.81
C ASP A 46 1.76 -17.76 -0.50
N GLN A 47 1.78 -18.66 -1.50
CA GLN A 47 2.40 -18.38 -2.80
C GLN A 47 1.71 -17.20 -3.50
N PRO A 48 2.46 -16.14 -3.86
CA PRO A 48 1.89 -14.95 -4.50
C PRO A 48 1.33 -15.25 -5.90
N ARG A 49 2.03 -16.08 -6.69
CA ARG A 49 1.62 -16.40 -8.06
C ARG A 49 0.56 -17.49 -8.09
N LYS A 50 -0.70 -17.08 -8.28
CA LYS A 50 -1.85 -18.00 -8.35
C LYS A 50 -2.34 -18.31 -9.77
N GLN A 51 -1.98 -17.49 -10.76
CA GLN A 51 -2.47 -17.63 -12.14
C GLN A 51 -1.45 -18.36 -13.02
N PHE A 52 -1.86 -19.51 -13.54
CA PHE A 52 -1.20 -20.27 -14.60
C PHE A 52 -2.28 -20.69 -15.59
N THR A 53 -2.01 -20.59 -16.89
CA THR A 53 -2.96 -21.07 -17.90
C THR A 53 -2.83 -22.59 -18.05
N GLU A 54 -3.94 -23.25 -18.36
CA GLU A 54 -3.97 -24.70 -18.51
C GLU A 54 -3.10 -25.15 -19.70
N GLU A 55 -3.03 -24.33 -20.74
CA GLU A 55 -2.20 -24.54 -21.93
C GLU A 55 -0.69 -24.52 -21.58
N GLU A 56 -0.22 -23.51 -20.83
CA GLU A 56 1.19 -23.40 -20.42
C GLU A 56 1.63 -24.58 -19.56
N LEU A 57 0.77 -25.05 -18.67
CA LEU A 57 1.05 -26.20 -17.82
C LEU A 57 1.07 -27.51 -18.63
N ALA A 58 0.16 -27.68 -19.59
CA ALA A 58 0.12 -28.85 -20.47
C ALA A 58 1.36 -28.95 -21.36
N GLU A 59 1.83 -27.83 -21.93
CA GLU A 59 3.07 -27.80 -22.72
C GLU A 59 4.28 -28.19 -21.87
N LEU A 60 4.38 -27.64 -20.64
CA LEU A 60 5.47 -27.98 -19.73
C LEU A 60 5.41 -29.45 -19.30
N ALA A 61 4.22 -29.98 -19.05
CA ALA A 61 4.01 -31.38 -18.70
C ALA A 61 4.49 -32.32 -19.83
N GLN A 62 4.09 -32.04 -21.08
CA GLN A 62 4.56 -32.82 -22.24
C GLN A 62 6.07 -32.75 -22.42
N SER A 63 6.67 -31.57 -22.18
CA SER A 63 8.12 -31.42 -22.21
C SER A 63 8.78 -32.28 -21.13
N MET A 64 8.31 -32.19 -19.88
CA MET A 64 8.85 -32.98 -18.76
C MET A 64 8.71 -34.49 -18.95
N GLN A 65 7.65 -34.96 -19.61
CA GLN A 65 7.51 -36.38 -19.99
C GLN A 65 8.51 -36.82 -21.06
N LYS A 66 8.79 -35.97 -22.06
CA LYS A 66 9.67 -36.32 -23.19
C LYS A 66 11.16 -36.25 -22.85
N ILE A 67 11.59 -35.16 -22.21
CA ILE A 67 13.01 -34.86 -21.95
C ILE A 67 13.40 -35.00 -20.47
N GLY A 68 12.42 -35.28 -19.59
CA GLY A 68 12.63 -35.32 -18.15
C GLY A 68 12.63 -33.94 -17.50
N GLN A 69 12.71 -33.93 -16.17
CA GLN A 69 12.81 -32.70 -15.39
C GLN A 69 14.24 -32.17 -15.40
N LEU A 70 14.50 -31.11 -16.19
CA LEU A 70 15.82 -30.49 -16.28
C LEU A 70 16.25 -29.74 -15.01
N GLN A 71 15.29 -29.16 -14.29
CA GLN A 71 15.56 -28.36 -13.08
C GLN A 71 14.77 -28.89 -11.88
N PRO A 72 15.44 -29.26 -10.78
CA PRO A 72 14.77 -29.74 -9.59
C PRO A 72 13.85 -28.66 -8.98
N VAL A 73 12.77 -29.08 -8.33
CA VAL A 73 11.97 -28.20 -7.47
C VAL A 73 12.67 -28.03 -6.12
N ALA A 74 12.42 -26.94 -5.40
CA ALA A 74 12.91 -26.78 -4.04
C ALA A 74 11.77 -27.07 -3.05
N VAL A 75 12.02 -27.96 -2.10
CA VAL A 75 11.05 -28.32 -1.07
C VAL A 75 11.68 -28.28 0.31
N ARG A 76 10.86 -28.10 1.34
CA ARG A 76 11.25 -28.27 2.74
C ARG A 76 10.46 -29.39 3.39
N LYS A 77 11.04 -30.00 4.43
CA LYS A 77 10.31 -30.97 5.26
C LYS A 77 9.20 -30.24 6.04
N THR A 78 8.02 -30.84 6.12
CA THR A 78 6.96 -30.36 7.02
C THR A 78 7.11 -30.97 8.41
N LYS A 79 6.28 -30.54 9.38
CA LYS A 79 6.16 -31.20 10.68
C LYS A 79 5.71 -32.66 10.56
N THR A 80 5.00 -33.01 9.49
CA THR A 80 4.56 -34.38 9.21
C THR A 80 5.67 -35.16 8.52
N PRO A 81 6.16 -36.26 9.11
CA PRO A 81 7.23 -37.07 8.51
C PRO A 81 6.86 -37.56 7.10
N GLY A 82 7.78 -37.40 6.15
CA GLY A 82 7.60 -37.83 4.77
C GLY A 82 6.72 -36.94 3.91
N ARG A 83 6.22 -35.82 4.45
CA ARG A 83 5.53 -34.75 3.70
C ARG A 83 6.46 -33.57 3.49
N TYR A 84 6.35 -32.96 2.32
CA TYR A 84 7.18 -31.85 1.89
C TYR A 84 6.31 -30.68 1.48
N ARG A 85 6.75 -29.46 1.78
CA ARG A 85 6.12 -28.23 1.29
C ARG A 85 6.98 -27.63 0.21
N LEU A 86 6.35 -27.20 -0.87
CA LEU A 86 7.01 -26.54 -1.97
C LEU A 86 7.52 -25.16 -1.56
N VAL A 87 8.77 -24.87 -1.88
CA VAL A 87 9.39 -23.56 -1.67
C VAL A 87 9.51 -22.84 -3.01
N VAL A 88 10.04 -23.52 -4.03
CA VAL A 88 10.19 -22.97 -5.39
C VAL A 88 9.83 -24.03 -6.42
N GLY A 89 9.16 -23.61 -7.50
CA GLY A 89 8.87 -24.46 -8.66
C GLY A 89 7.41 -24.90 -8.79
N GLU A 90 6.46 -24.10 -8.28
CA GLU A 90 5.00 -24.36 -8.35
C GLU A 90 4.53 -24.80 -9.74
N ARG A 91 4.99 -24.11 -10.80
CA ARG A 91 4.63 -24.45 -12.18
C ARG A 91 5.05 -25.87 -12.58
N ARG A 92 6.23 -26.33 -12.15
CA ARG A 92 6.71 -27.70 -12.44
C ARG A 92 5.94 -28.74 -11.64
N TRP A 93 5.59 -28.42 -10.39
CA TRP A 93 4.77 -29.29 -9.55
C TRP A 93 3.35 -29.45 -10.13
N ARG A 94 2.70 -28.35 -10.54
CA ARG A 94 1.38 -28.39 -11.21
C ARG A 94 1.43 -29.13 -12.55
N ALA A 95 2.41 -28.84 -13.40
CA ALA A 95 2.58 -29.55 -14.67
C ALA A 95 2.80 -31.06 -14.47
N ALA A 96 3.54 -31.46 -13.44
CA ALA A 96 3.70 -32.87 -13.09
C ALA A 96 2.40 -33.52 -12.63
N GLN A 97 1.59 -32.81 -11.85
CA GLN A 97 0.28 -33.28 -11.40
C GLN A 97 -0.68 -33.47 -12.59
N GLN A 98 -0.76 -32.47 -13.49
CA GLN A 98 -1.62 -32.50 -14.68
C GLN A 98 -1.14 -33.54 -15.70
N GLY A 99 0.18 -33.68 -15.85
CA GLY A 99 0.83 -34.64 -16.74
C GLY A 99 0.92 -36.07 -16.20
N GLY A 100 0.39 -36.38 -15.01
CA GLY A 100 0.47 -37.73 -14.44
C GLY A 100 1.90 -38.22 -14.20
N ILE A 101 2.83 -37.31 -13.86
CA ILE A 101 4.21 -37.66 -13.51
C ILE A 101 4.23 -38.07 -12.03
N ASP A 102 4.67 -39.30 -11.75
CA ASP A 102 4.60 -39.88 -10.39
C ASP A 102 5.57 -39.24 -9.39
N GLU A 103 6.79 -38.92 -9.83
CA GLU A 103 7.87 -38.39 -8.98
C GLU A 103 8.55 -37.17 -9.60
N LEU A 104 8.95 -36.24 -8.73
CA LEU A 104 9.76 -35.08 -9.10
C LEU A 104 11.13 -35.13 -8.43
N ALA A 105 12.17 -34.77 -9.18
CA ALA A 105 13.47 -34.42 -8.64
C ALA A 105 13.33 -33.13 -7.82
N ALA A 106 13.66 -33.22 -6.54
CA ALA A 106 13.50 -32.15 -5.58
C ALA A 106 14.77 -31.97 -4.74
N MET A 107 15.20 -30.72 -4.60
CA MET A 107 16.18 -30.32 -3.60
C MET A 107 15.46 -30.20 -2.25
N VAL A 108 15.79 -31.08 -1.31
CA VAL A 108 15.22 -31.09 0.04
C VAL A 108 16.07 -30.23 0.96
N TRP A 109 15.49 -29.14 1.43
CA TRP A 109 16.11 -28.22 2.37
C TRP A 109 15.61 -28.50 3.79
N GLU A 110 16.53 -28.37 4.75
CA GLU A 110 16.21 -28.35 6.18
C GLU A 110 16.16 -26.89 6.63
N MET A 111 14.97 -26.30 6.54
CA MET A 111 14.71 -24.90 6.89
C MET A 111 13.39 -24.79 7.67
N ASP A 112 13.33 -23.83 8.58
CA ASP A 112 12.11 -23.47 9.29
C ASP A 112 11.14 -22.65 8.39
N ASP A 113 10.01 -22.26 8.96
CA ASP A 113 8.97 -21.51 8.25
C ASP A 113 9.46 -20.11 7.81
N GLU A 114 10.33 -19.48 8.59
CA GLU A 114 10.87 -18.15 8.31
C GLU A 114 11.91 -18.17 7.19
N ALA A 115 12.88 -19.08 7.25
CA ALA A 115 13.86 -19.26 6.18
C ALA A 115 13.21 -19.68 4.86
N ALA A 116 12.12 -20.46 4.93
CA ALA A 116 11.32 -20.80 3.75
C ALA A 116 10.63 -19.58 3.13
N PHE A 117 10.03 -18.73 3.97
CA PHE A 117 9.41 -17.48 3.54
C PHE A 117 10.43 -16.56 2.86
N ILE A 118 11.60 -16.37 3.47
CA ILE A 118 12.69 -15.55 2.91
C ILE A 118 13.12 -16.06 1.54
N ALA A 119 13.31 -17.38 1.39
CA ALA A 119 13.70 -17.98 0.12
C ALA A 119 12.64 -17.76 -0.98
N GLN A 120 11.35 -17.83 -0.63
CA GLN A 120 10.25 -17.55 -1.55
C GLN A 120 10.23 -16.09 -1.99
N VAL A 121 10.33 -15.15 -1.05
CA VAL A 121 10.37 -13.71 -1.35
C VAL A 121 11.59 -13.38 -2.23
N ALA A 122 12.77 -13.91 -1.89
CA ALA A 122 14.00 -13.64 -2.63
C ALA A 122 13.94 -14.14 -4.08
N GLU A 123 13.29 -15.29 -4.34
CA GLU A 123 13.11 -15.79 -5.71
C GLU A 123 12.15 -14.90 -6.52
N ASN A 124 11.04 -14.47 -5.92
CA ASN A 124 10.04 -13.65 -6.60
C ASN A 124 10.53 -12.20 -6.82
N VAL A 125 11.19 -11.58 -5.83
CA VAL A 125 11.79 -10.23 -5.96
C VAL A 125 12.83 -10.21 -7.08
N ASN A 126 13.67 -11.23 -7.18
CA ASN A 126 14.70 -11.33 -8.22
C ASN A 126 14.12 -11.51 -9.63
N ARG A 127 12.87 -11.95 -9.74
CA ARG A 127 12.17 -12.12 -11.01
C ARG A 127 11.35 -10.90 -11.42
N GLN A 128 11.30 -9.86 -10.59
CA GLN A 128 10.38 -8.72 -10.75
C GLN A 128 8.91 -9.16 -10.85
N ASP A 129 8.59 -10.31 -10.27
CA ASP A 129 7.25 -10.92 -10.32
C ASP A 129 6.36 -10.46 -9.15
N MET A 130 6.88 -9.67 -8.19
CA MET A 130 6.12 -9.13 -7.05
C MET A 130 5.62 -7.71 -7.32
N THR A 131 4.38 -7.45 -6.93
CA THR A 131 3.82 -6.09 -6.89
C THR A 131 4.45 -5.28 -5.74
N PRO A 132 4.44 -3.94 -5.83
CA PRO A 132 4.87 -3.06 -4.74
C PRO A 132 4.23 -3.39 -3.38
N MET A 133 2.95 -3.75 -3.38
CA MET A 133 2.23 -4.07 -2.15
C MET A 133 2.64 -5.43 -1.57
N GLU A 134 2.97 -6.41 -2.41
CA GLU A 134 3.49 -7.70 -1.94
C GLU A 134 4.89 -7.55 -1.34
N GLU A 135 5.76 -6.74 -1.95
CA GLU A 135 7.08 -6.40 -1.37
C GLU A 135 6.92 -5.73 0.00
N ALA A 136 6.02 -4.74 0.10
CA ALA A 136 5.76 -4.02 1.34
C ALA A 136 5.33 -4.95 2.48
N ASN A 137 4.37 -5.84 2.21
CA ASN A 137 3.91 -6.83 3.17
C ASN A 137 5.02 -7.81 3.57
N ALA A 138 5.86 -8.24 2.61
CA ALA A 138 6.95 -9.15 2.89
C ALA A 138 8.01 -8.52 3.80
N TYR A 139 8.42 -7.28 3.52
CA TYR A 139 9.38 -6.56 4.36
C TYR A 139 8.81 -6.25 5.74
N GLN A 140 7.53 -5.85 5.82
CA GLN A 140 6.86 -5.61 7.10
C GLN A 140 6.76 -6.88 7.95
N ARG A 141 6.53 -8.04 7.33
CA ARG A 141 6.51 -9.33 8.04
C ARG A 141 7.86 -9.65 8.67
N LEU A 142 8.96 -9.38 7.97
CA LEU A 142 10.32 -9.58 8.51
C LEU A 142 10.64 -8.55 9.61
N ALA A 143 10.29 -7.28 9.40
CA ALA A 143 10.46 -6.24 10.42
C ALA A 143 9.67 -6.58 11.70
N ALA A 144 8.43 -7.08 11.56
CA ALA A 144 7.60 -7.53 12.68
C ALA A 144 8.16 -8.79 13.37
N ALA A 145 8.93 -9.61 12.66
CA ALA A 145 9.67 -10.75 13.23
C ALA A 145 10.97 -10.33 13.95
N GLY A 146 11.30 -9.03 13.98
CA GLY A 146 12.45 -8.49 14.71
C GLY A 146 13.71 -8.33 13.87
N TRP A 147 13.60 -8.35 12.54
CA TRP A 147 14.70 -8.03 11.65
C TRP A 147 14.90 -6.52 11.53
N GLU A 148 16.16 -6.09 11.61
CA GLU A 148 16.56 -4.72 11.32
C GLU A 148 16.41 -4.40 9.82
N VAL A 149 16.03 -3.17 9.50
CA VAL A 149 15.86 -2.69 8.11
C VAL A 149 17.14 -2.89 7.29
N GLU A 150 18.30 -2.70 7.91
CA GLU A 150 19.61 -2.94 7.30
C GLU A 150 19.80 -4.40 6.86
N ALA A 151 19.44 -5.35 7.73
CA ALA A 151 19.56 -6.76 7.43
C ALA A 151 18.59 -7.19 6.31
N ILE A 152 17.37 -6.65 6.30
CA ILE A 152 16.40 -6.88 5.23
C ILE A 152 16.94 -6.33 3.89
N ALA A 153 17.50 -5.12 3.90
CA ALA A 153 18.07 -4.49 2.72
C ALA A 153 19.23 -5.31 2.14
N GLU A 154 20.16 -5.76 2.98
CA GLU A 154 21.27 -6.63 2.57
C GLU A 154 20.76 -7.97 2.01
N LEU A 155 19.80 -8.59 2.68
CA LEU A 155 19.22 -9.89 2.31
C LEU A 155 18.60 -9.88 0.89
N PHE A 156 17.92 -8.80 0.52
CA PHE A 156 17.27 -8.66 -0.78
C PHE A 156 18.07 -7.82 -1.80
N GLY A 157 19.28 -7.38 -1.44
CA GLY A 157 20.13 -6.55 -2.32
C GLY A 157 19.51 -5.19 -2.66
N LYS A 158 18.83 -4.57 -1.69
CA LYS A 158 18.18 -3.25 -1.81
C LYS A 158 18.85 -2.24 -0.88
N SER A 159 18.50 -0.96 -1.00
CA SER A 159 18.95 0.08 -0.06
C SER A 159 18.04 0.11 1.17
N GLN A 160 18.54 0.56 2.33
CA GLN A 160 17.69 0.75 3.51
C GLN A 160 16.53 1.73 3.27
N PRO A 161 16.74 2.88 2.58
CA PRO A 161 15.64 3.73 2.16
C PRO A 161 14.57 2.97 1.38
N TYR A 162 14.98 2.11 0.44
CA TYR A 162 14.07 1.28 -0.35
C TYR A 162 13.13 0.42 0.48
N ILE A 163 13.68 -0.27 1.48
CA ILE A 163 12.88 -1.09 2.39
C ILE A 163 11.90 -0.21 3.18
N GLY A 164 12.38 0.91 3.72
CA GLY A 164 11.57 1.84 4.52
C GLY A 164 10.38 2.41 3.75
N TRP A 165 10.62 3.06 2.61
CA TRP A 165 9.53 3.68 1.85
C TRP A 165 8.57 2.66 1.26
N ARG A 166 9.04 1.43 1.00
CA ARG A 166 8.15 0.34 0.58
C ARG A 166 7.20 -0.06 1.69
N ILE A 167 7.69 -0.19 2.93
CA ILE A 167 6.86 -0.46 4.11
C ILE A 167 5.86 0.69 4.35
N ASP A 168 6.27 1.94 4.16
CA ASP A 168 5.38 3.12 4.33
C ASP A 168 4.09 3.01 3.50
N LEU A 169 4.10 2.31 2.35
CA LEU A 169 2.92 2.12 1.51
C LEU A 169 1.79 1.36 2.22
N LEU A 170 2.09 0.59 3.27
CA LEU A 170 1.07 -0.07 4.09
C LEU A 170 0.22 0.93 4.90
N GLY A 171 0.63 2.20 4.99
CA GLY A 171 -0.17 3.30 5.53
C GLY A 171 -1.28 3.80 4.60
N LEU A 172 -1.36 3.29 3.37
CA LEU A 172 -2.45 3.59 2.45
C LEU A 172 -3.76 2.95 2.89
N VAL A 173 -4.88 3.63 2.66
CA VAL A 173 -6.22 3.04 2.71
C VAL A 173 -6.38 1.93 1.67
N ASP A 174 -7.24 0.96 1.94
CA ASP A 174 -7.44 -0.24 1.11
C ASP A 174 -7.66 0.09 -0.37
N GLU A 175 -8.46 1.11 -0.67
CA GLU A 175 -8.73 1.53 -2.04
C GLU A 175 -7.47 2.03 -2.76
N ALA A 176 -6.57 2.73 -2.05
CA ALA A 176 -5.30 3.16 -2.61
C ALA A 176 -4.31 2.00 -2.78
N GLN A 177 -4.27 1.06 -1.84
CA GLN A 177 -3.43 -0.15 -1.94
C GLN A 177 -3.79 -0.97 -3.17
N GLU A 178 -5.09 -1.13 -3.46
CA GLU A 178 -5.56 -1.81 -4.67
C GLU A 178 -5.09 -1.12 -5.95
N LEU A 179 -5.16 0.21 -6.01
CA LEU A 179 -4.70 0.97 -7.17
C LEU A 179 -3.19 0.81 -7.39
N VAL A 180 -2.40 0.79 -6.33
CA VAL A 180 -0.95 0.55 -6.41
C VAL A 180 -0.67 -0.88 -6.87
N ALA A 181 -1.38 -1.88 -6.34
CA ALA A 181 -1.22 -3.27 -6.74
C ALA A 181 -1.56 -3.52 -8.22
N LYS A 182 -2.52 -2.75 -8.76
CA LYS A 182 -2.93 -2.77 -10.18
C LYS A 182 -2.08 -1.85 -11.07
N SER A 183 -1.04 -1.21 -10.52
CA SER A 183 -0.21 -0.21 -11.21
C SER A 183 -1.00 0.99 -11.78
N GLN A 184 -2.16 1.30 -11.19
CA GLN A 184 -3.03 2.43 -11.56
C GLN A 184 -2.73 3.70 -10.74
N LEU A 185 -2.06 3.55 -9.60
CA LEU A 185 -1.47 4.64 -8.83
C LEU A 185 0.04 4.43 -8.76
N GLN A 186 0.80 5.37 -9.31
CA GLN A 186 2.25 5.30 -9.35
C GLN A 186 2.83 5.33 -7.94
N VAL A 187 3.90 4.57 -7.72
CA VAL A 187 4.45 4.39 -6.38
C VAL A 187 5.05 5.67 -5.80
N GLY A 188 5.66 6.51 -6.65
CA GLY A 188 6.15 7.85 -6.28
C GLY A 188 5.06 8.72 -5.66
N VAL A 189 3.88 8.77 -6.30
CA VAL A 189 2.71 9.50 -5.81
C VAL A 189 2.14 8.84 -4.55
N ALA A 190 1.99 7.51 -4.57
CA ALA A 190 1.44 6.73 -3.47
C ALA A 190 2.21 6.94 -2.16
N TRP A 191 3.54 7.07 -2.22
CA TRP A 191 4.36 7.33 -1.04
C TRP A 191 4.08 8.68 -0.37
N TYR A 192 3.68 9.71 -1.12
CA TYR A 192 3.22 10.95 -0.49
C TYR A 192 1.81 10.79 0.09
N VAL A 193 0.95 10.05 -0.59
CA VAL A 193 -0.43 9.82 -0.15
C VAL A 193 -0.48 9.01 1.15
N CYS A 194 0.39 8.00 1.32
CA CYS A 194 0.40 7.17 2.53
C CYS A 194 0.72 7.95 3.82
N LYS A 195 1.34 9.14 3.69
CA LYS A 195 1.65 10.02 4.81
C LYS A 195 0.48 10.89 5.27
N LEU A 196 -0.61 10.91 4.51
CA LEU A 196 -1.82 11.68 4.80
C LEU A 196 -2.75 10.92 5.74
N SER A 197 -3.62 11.63 6.46
CA SER A 197 -4.72 10.97 7.18
C SER A 197 -5.66 10.23 6.22
N PRO A 198 -6.39 9.19 6.69
CA PRO A 198 -7.33 8.43 5.85
C PRO A 198 -8.34 9.29 5.09
N ASP A 199 -8.82 10.39 5.68
CA ASP A 199 -9.77 11.31 5.02
C ASP A 199 -9.12 12.07 3.86
N GLN A 200 -7.88 12.54 4.04
CA GLN A 200 -7.14 13.21 2.98
C GLN A 200 -6.71 12.24 1.88
N GLN A 201 -6.40 10.99 2.22
CA GLN A 201 -6.18 9.94 1.23
C GLN A 201 -7.43 9.72 0.38
N ARG A 202 -8.61 9.58 0.98
CA ARG A 202 -9.88 9.45 0.24
C ARG A 202 -10.15 10.67 -0.65
N ARG A 203 -9.91 11.87 -0.15
CA ARG A 203 -10.04 13.11 -0.94
C ARG A 203 -9.07 13.15 -2.13
N PHE A 204 -7.83 12.69 -1.93
CA PHE A 204 -6.86 12.52 -3.00
C PHE A 204 -7.37 11.53 -4.06
N LEU A 205 -7.85 10.36 -3.63
CA LEU A 205 -8.36 9.32 -4.53
C LEU A 205 -9.55 9.77 -5.36
N VAL A 206 -10.47 10.58 -4.80
CA VAL A 206 -11.59 11.15 -5.57
C VAL A 206 -11.09 12.02 -6.73
N LYS A 207 -10.07 12.86 -6.48
CA LYS A 207 -9.46 13.70 -7.53
C LYS A 207 -8.69 12.86 -8.55
N TRP A 208 -7.98 11.84 -8.08
CA TRP A 208 -7.27 10.88 -8.93
C TRP A 208 -8.22 10.16 -9.88
N ALA A 209 -9.32 9.61 -9.36
CA ALA A 209 -10.32 8.90 -10.15
C ALA A 209 -11.04 9.78 -11.18
N ARG A 210 -11.13 11.08 -10.92
CA ARG A 210 -11.70 12.08 -11.85
C ARG A 210 -10.69 12.62 -12.87
N ALA A 211 -9.46 12.12 -12.86
CA ALA A 211 -8.36 12.63 -13.68
C ALA A 211 -8.16 14.15 -13.53
N GLU A 212 -8.36 14.70 -12.32
CA GLU A 212 -8.21 16.14 -12.05
C GLU A 212 -6.73 16.58 -11.98
N PHE A 213 -5.78 15.65 -11.93
CA PHE A 213 -4.36 15.96 -11.93
C PHE A 213 -3.82 15.99 -13.35
N SER A 214 -3.03 17.01 -13.66
CA SER A 214 -2.41 17.19 -14.97
C SER A 214 -1.15 16.34 -15.16
N SER A 215 -0.49 15.97 -14.06
CA SER A 215 0.73 15.15 -14.06
C SER A 215 0.98 14.49 -12.69
N ALA A 216 1.89 13.53 -12.64
CA ALA A 216 2.36 12.93 -11.39
C ALA A 216 2.88 13.98 -10.40
N ARG A 217 3.64 14.97 -10.89
CA ARG A 217 4.17 16.08 -10.07
C ARG A 217 3.07 16.96 -9.48
N ASP A 218 1.99 17.16 -10.22
CA ASP A 218 0.82 17.91 -9.76
C ASP A 218 0.10 17.16 -8.63
N ALA A 219 -0.06 15.85 -8.79
CA ALA A 219 -0.59 14.97 -7.75
C ALA A 219 0.30 14.96 -6.49
N GLU A 220 1.62 14.86 -6.65
CA GLU A 220 2.59 14.97 -5.55
C GLU A 220 2.49 16.31 -4.82
N ALA A 221 2.42 17.42 -5.57
CA ALA A 221 2.31 18.77 -5.01
C ALA A 221 1.01 18.92 -4.20
N PHE A 222 -0.09 18.36 -4.70
CA PHE A 222 -1.36 18.35 -3.98
C PHE A 222 -1.29 17.52 -2.69
N ALA A 223 -0.66 16.34 -2.72
CA ALA A 223 -0.46 15.52 -1.52
C ALA A 223 0.38 16.26 -0.47
N LYS A 224 1.50 16.87 -0.88
CA LYS A 224 2.33 17.73 0.00
C LYS A 224 1.55 18.89 0.61
N ALA A 225 0.71 19.55 -0.20
CA ALA A 225 -0.14 20.64 0.28
C ALA A 225 -1.18 20.16 1.30
N CYS A 226 -1.74 18.96 1.12
CA CYS A 226 -2.64 18.35 2.09
C CYS A 226 -1.92 18.04 3.41
N LYS A 227 -0.69 17.50 3.35
CA LYS A 227 0.11 17.20 4.55
C LYS A 227 0.44 18.47 5.34
N ALA A 228 0.91 19.51 4.65
CA ALA A 228 1.20 20.81 5.27
C ALA A 228 -0.05 21.41 5.94
N ALA A 229 -1.22 21.26 5.34
CA ALA A 229 -2.47 21.72 5.93
C ALA A 229 -2.88 20.92 7.19
N GLU A 230 -2.63 19.60 7.24
CA GLU A 230 -2.86 18.77 8.42
C GLU A 230 -1.96 19.18 9.59
N GLU A 231 -0.68 19.42 9.31
CA GLU A 231 0.31 19.82 10.32
C GLU A 231 0.00 21.22 10.88
N GLN A 232 -0.43 22.16 10.03
CA GLN A 232 -0.94 23.47 10.45
C GLN A 232 -2.18 23.37 11.35
N GLY A 233 -3.04 22.38 11.12
CA GLY A 233 -4.19 22.09 12.00
C GLY A 233 -3.80 21.43 13.33
N GLY A 234 -2.64 20.77 13.38
CA GLY A 234 -2.09 20.10 14.57
C GLY A 234 -1.47 21.05 15.59
N PHE A 235 -0.90 22.17 15.15
CA PHE A 235 -0.24 23.17 16.02
C PHE A 235 -1.20 23.90 16.98
N PHE A 236 -2.50 23.95 16.67
CA PHE A 236 -3.52 24.49 17.58
C PHE A 236 -4.02 23.47 18.63
N ARG A 237 -3.43 22.27 18.68
CA ARG A 237 -3.55 21.38 19.84
C ARG A 237 -2.73 22.06 20.95
N LEU A 238 -3.43 22.70 21.88
CA LEU A 238 -2.88 23.35 23.08
C LEU A 238 -1.74 22.49 23.64
N ASP A 239 -0.59 23.12 23.90
CA ASP A 239 0.55 22.54 24.57
C ASP A 239 0.06 21.67 25.74
N GLU A 240 0.24 20.34 25.63
CA GLU A 240 -0.30 19.34 26.57
C GLU A 240 0.36 19.42 27.96
N SER A 241 1.31 20.34 28.14
CA SER A 241 2.17 20.40 29.32
C SER A 241 1.66 21.25 30.49
N GLU A 242 0.54 21.99 30.38
CA GLU A 242 0.11 22.92 31.46
C GLU A 242 -1.39 22.97 31.83
N HIS A 243 -2.24 21.98 31.51
CA HIS A 243 -3.67 22.07 31.86
C HIS A 243 -4.27 20.79 32.47
N ASP A 244 -4.99 20.97 33.59
CA ASP A 244 -5.77 19.95 34.32
C ASP A 244 -6.60 19.05 33.39
N GLU A 245 -6.63 17.74 33.65
CA GLU A 245 -7.33 16.72 32.84
C GLU A 245 -8.81 17.08 32.55
N GLU A 246 -9.50 17.74 33.49
CA GLU A 246 -10.89 18.21 33.31
C GLU A 246 -11.05 19.30 32.24
N ALA A 247 -10.03 20.13 32.02
CA ALA A 247 -10.04 21.17 30.99
C ALA A 247 -9.87 20.56 29.59
N GLN A 248 -9.04 19.52 29.48
CA GLN A 248 -8.82 18.80 28.23
C GLN A 248 -10.08 18.05 27.77
N GLU A 249 -10.77 17.36 28.67
CA GLU A 249 -12.03 16.68 28.33
C GLU A 249 -13.10 17.65 27.80
N LYS A 250 -13.20 18.84 28.39
CA LYS A 250 -14.12 19.89 27.93
C LYS A 250 -13.76 20.37 26.52
N VAL A 251 -12.49 20.64 26.24
CA VAL A 251 -12.03 21.09 24.91
C VAL A 251 -12.25 20.01 23.86
N VAL A 252 -11.96 18.74 24.17
CA VAL A 252 -12.21 17.61 23.26
C VAL A 252 -13.71 17.42 22.99
N ALA A 253 -14.55 17.53 24.02
CA ALA A 253 -16.00 17.45 23.88
C ALA A 253 -16.56 18.60 23.04
N GLU A 254 -16.06 19.83 23.22
CA GLU A 254 -16.46 20.98 22.41
C GLU A 254 -15.97 20.87 20.96
N ARG A 255 -14.73 20.39 20.75
CA ARG A 255 -14.19 20.11 19.41
C ARG A 255 -15.07 19.12 18.67
N LYS A 256 -15.43 18.00 19.30
CA LYS A 256 -16.32 16.98 18.71
C LYS A 256 -17.68 17.55 18.31
N LYS A 257 -18.24 18.45 19.12
CA LYS A 257 -19.50 19.16 18.82
C LYS A 257 -19.36 20.10 17.63
N VAL A 258 -18.26 20.82 17.50
CA VAL A 258 -18.02 21.74 16.37
C VAL A 258 -17.77 20.98 15.08
N VAL A 259 -16.94 19.93 15.11
CA VAL A 259 -16.66 19.06 13.96
C VAL A 259 -17.96 18.44 13.44
N SER A 260 -18.77 17.83 14.31
CA SER A 260 -20.05 17.24 13.92
C SER A 260 -21.02 18.26 13.29
N LYS A 261 -20.98 19.53 13.70
CA LYS A 261 -21.78 20.60 13.07
C LYS A 261 -21.26 20.97 11.68
N ILE A 262 -19.94 20.97 11.48
CA ILE A 262 -19.32 21.24 10.18
C ILE A 262 -19.58 20.08 9.22
N ASP A 263 -19.48 18.82 9.68
CA ASP A 263 -19.75 17.64 8.84
C ASP A 263 -21.20 17.63 8.34
N ARG A 264 -22.16 18.03 9.19
CA ARG A 264 -23.58 18.19 8.77
C ARG A 264 -23.78 19.27 7.71
N LEU A 265 -22.86 20.22 7.56
CA LEU A 265 -22.91 21.19 6.46
C LEU A 265 -22.55 20.55 5.11
N ALA A 266 -21.80 19.44 5.10
CA ALA A 266 -21.52 18.70 3.86
C ALA A 266 -22.81 18.17 3.24
N THR A 267 -23.71 17.61 4.06
CA THR A 267 -25.06 17.17 3.62
C THR A 267 -25.90 18.34 3.08
N ALA A 268 -25.79 19.53 3.67
CA ALA A 268 -26.45 20.72 3.12
C ALA A 268 -25.85 21.14 1.76
N GLY A 269 -24.54 20.90 1.55
CA GLY A 269 -23.86 21.10 0.28
C GLY A 269 -24.38 20.17 -0.82
N GLU A 270 -24.61 18.89 -0.51
CA GLU A 270 -25.20 17.91 -1.43
C GLU A 270 -26.60 18.36 -1.89
N ILE A 271 -27.45 18.78 -0.96
CA ILE A 271 -28.79 19.31 -1.26
C ILE A 271 -28.72 20.55 -2.15
N LEU A 272 -27.79 21.47 -1.87
CA LEU A 272 -27.60 22.66 -2.70
C LEU A 272 -27.10 22.32 -4.11
N GLN A 273 -26.28 21.29 -4.25
CA GLN A 273 -25.80 20.79 -5.53
C GLN A 273 -26.96 20.19 -6.35
N GLU A 274 -27.80 19.36 -5.74
CA GLU A 274 -29.02 18.83 -6.38
C GLU A 274 -29.95 19.96 -6.86
N LEU A 275 -30.22 20.94 -5.98
CA LEU A 275 -31.06 22.09 -6.33
C LEU A 275 -30.45 22.97 -7.44
N SER A 276 -29.12 23.03 -7.54
CA SER A 276 -28.45 23.80 -8.60
C SER A 276 -28.58 23.19 -10.00
N GLN A 277 -28.88 21.90 -10.08
CA GLN A 277 -29.05 21.17 -11.35
C GLN A 277 -30.48 21.27 -11.90
N LEU A 278 -31.44 21.74 -11.10
CA LEU A 278 -32.82 21.92 -11.53
C LEU A 278 -32.95 23.10 -12.50
N ASN A 279 -33.77 22.92 -13.52
CA ASN A 279 -34.09 23.99 -14.48
C ASN A 279 -34.86 25.12 -13.77
N PRO A 280 -34.52 26.40 -13.99
CA PRO A 280 -35.24 27.54 -13.41
C PRO A 280 -36.77 27.53 -13.67
N VAL A 281 -37.21 27.00 -14.82
CA VAL A 281 -38.63 26.89 -15.18
C VAL A 281 -39.34 25.84 -14.31
N ASP A 282 -38.69 24.71 -14.05
CA ASP A 282 -39.21 23.67 -13.18
C ASP A 282 -39.20 24.11 -11.71
N LEU A 283 -38.17 24.85 -11.29
CA LEU A 283 -38.10 25.44 -9.96
C LEU A 283 -39.24 26.45 -9.73
N ALA A 284 -39.54 27.29 -10.73
CA ALA A 284 -40.66 28.22 -10.68
C ALA A 284 -42.00 27.49 -10.62
N ARG A 285 -42.17 26.40 -11.38
CA ARG A 285 -43.39 25.58 -11.36
C ARG A 285 -43.59 24.86 -10.02
N LEU A 286 -42.53 24.23 -9.48
CA LEU A 286 -42.58 23.46 -8.23
C LEU A 286 -42.79 24.35 -6.99
N LEU A 287 -42.24 25.56 -7.00
CA LEU A 287 -42.36 26.50 -5.88
C LEU A 287 -43.55 27.46 -5.98
N ALA A 288 -44.31 27.45 -7.09
CA ALA A 288 -45.47 28.32 -7.29
C ALA A 288 -46.62 28.06 -6.31
N GLY A 289 -46.74 26.84 -5.78
CA GLY A 289 -47.78 26.44 -4.82
C GLY A 289 -47.30 26.36 -3.36
N ALA A 290 -46.06 26.73 -3.08
CA ALA A 290 -45.45 26.61 -1.75
C ALA A 290 -45.58 27.91 -0.95
N ASP A 291 -45.76 27.80 0.37
CA ASP A 291 -45.93 28.95 1.26
C ASP A 291 -44.76 29.94 1.15
N GLY A 292 -45.05 31.17 0.72
CA GLY A 292 -44.09 32.26 0.55
C GLY A 292 -43.46 32.38 -0.86
N GLY A 293 -43.70 31.42 -1.75
CA GLY A 293 -43.28 31.45 -3.16
C GLY A 293 -41.76 31.55 -3.38
N VAL A 294 -41.36 31.60 -4.66
CA VAL A 294 -39.93 31.60 -5.09
C VAL A 294 -39.09 32.68 -4.36
N GLY A 295 -39.69 33.85 -4.08
CA GLY A 295 -39.01 34.95 -3.39
C GLY A 295 -38.60 34.62 -1.94
N ALA A 296 -39.46 33.97 -1.16
CA ALA A 296 -39.14 33.61 0.22
C ALA A 296 -38.06 32.51 0.27
N TYR A 297 -38.12 31.53 -0.63
CA TYR A 297 -37.09 30.50 -0.74
C TYR A 297 -35.75 31.10 -1.21
N ARG A 298 -35.75 32.07 -2.12
CA ARG A 298 -34.54 32.82 -2.50
C ARG A 298 -33.91 33.52 -1.29
N GLN A 299 -34.71 34.20 -0.47
CA GLN A 299 -34.21 34.85 0.75
C GLN A 299 -33.60 33.86 1.75
N ARG A 300 -34.15 32.65 1.88
CA ARG A 300 -33.58 31.59 2.74
C ARG A 300 -32.20 31.16 2.24
N VAL A 301 -32.04 30.97 0.93
CA VAL A 301 -30.75 30.62 0.31
C VAL A 301 -29.74 31.77 0.45
N ASP A 302 -30.16 33.02 0.23
CA ASP A 302 -29.32 34.20 0.40
C ASP A 302 -28.86 34.38 1.86
N HIS A 303 -29.73 34.05 2.83
CA HIS A 303 -29.39 34.06 4.25
C HIS A 303 -28.34 33.00 4.58
N LEU A 304 -28.49 31.78 4.07
CA LEU A 304 -27.50 30.71 4.22
C LEU A 304 -26.15 31.11 3.61
N LYS A 305 -26.14 31.68 2.41
CA LYS A 305 -24.92 32.22 1.77
C LYS A 305 -24.23 33.25 2.65
N THR A 306 -25.00 34.16 3.25
CA THR A 306 -24.47 35.19 4.15
C THR A 306 -23.84 34.59 5.40
N LEU A 307 -24.50 33.61 6.04
CA LEU A 307 -23.98 32.91 7.21
C LEU A 307 -22.72 32.10 6.87
N ALA A 308 -22.73 31.36 5.76
CA ALA A 308 -21.58 30.61 5.26
C ALA A 308 -20.39 31.54 4.99
N GLY A 309 -20.63 32.72 4.41
CA GLY A 309 -19.60 33.75 4.21
C GLY A 309 -18.98 34.23 5.53
N LYS A 310 -19.80 34.47 6.57
CA LYS A 310 -19.32 34.85 7.90
C LYS A 310 -18.48 33.74 8.56
N VAL A 311 -18.91 32.48 8.45
CA VAL A 311 -18.16 31.32 8.96
C VAL A 311 -16.84 31.17 8.21
N SER A 312 -16.85 31.24 6.88
CA SER A 312 -15.65 31.19 6.04
C SER A 312 -14.65 32.30 6.39
N ALA A 313 -15.12 33.53 6.61
CA ALA A 313 -14.26 34.63 7.05
C ALA A 313 -13.62 34.38 8.43
N LYS A 314 -14.35 33.77 9.36
CA LYS A 314 -13.80 33.36 10.66
C LYS A 314 -12.77 32.23 10.52
N LEU A 315 -13.04 31.23 9.68
CA LEU A 315 -12.11 30.14 9.41
C LEU A 315 -10.82 30.63 8.73
N ARG A 316 -10.92 31.58 7.79
CA ARG A 316 -9.73 32.22 7.19
C ARG A 316 -8.89 32.97 8.22
N LYS A 317 -9.53 33.70 9.15
CA LYS A 317 -8.82 34.35 10.25
C LYS A 317 -8.17 33.33 11.19
N ALA A 318 -8.88 32.25 11.52
CA ALA A 318 -8.32 31.17 12.33
C ALA A 318 -7.13 30.49 11.65
N GLN A 319 -7.20 30.25 10.34
CA GLN A 319 -6.11 29.72 9.53
C GLN A 319 -4.90 30.66 9.51
N ALA A 320 -5.12 31.97 9.39
CA ALA A 320 -4.04 32.95 9.44
C ALA A 320 -3.35 32.99 10.81
N ILE A 321 -4.11 32.86 11.90
CA ILE A 321 -3.56 32.78 13.26
C ILE A 321 -2.74 31.49 13.42
N ALA A 322 -3.26 30.35 12.96
CA ALA A 322 -2.53 29.07 12.97
C ALA A 322 -1.22 29.15 12.16
N ALA A 323 -1.24 29.76 10.98
CA ALA A 323 -0.06 29.93 10.12
C ALA A 323 0.99 30.91 10.69
N SER A 324 0.57 31.91 11.47
CA SER A 324 1.51 32.84 12.11
C SER A 324 2.28 32.22 13.27
N ALA A 325 1.75 31.18 13.89
CA ALA A 325 2.36 30.51 15.04
C ALA A 325 3.39 29.44 14.62
N THR A 326 3.36 28.98 13.37
CA THR A 326 4.30 28.01 12.78
C THR A 326 5.61 28.62 12.24
N VAL A 327 5.92 29.91 12.46
CA VAL A 327 7.06 30.60 11.78
C VAL A 327 8.43 30.34 12.44
N GLU A 328 8.53 29.61 13.55
CA GLU A 328 9.81 29.04 13.99
C GLU A 328 10.00 27.64 13.37
N ILE A 329 10.59 27.57 12.18
CA ILE A 329 11.00 26.30 11.55
C ILE A 329 12.51 26.32 11.26
N ASP A 330 13.19 25.35 11.85
CA ASP A 330 14.56 24.93 11.54
C ASP A 330 14.64 24.43 10.08
N PRO A 331 15.52 24.98 9.23
CA PRO A 331 15.59 24.68 7.79
C PRO A 331 15.98 23.25 7.41
N ALA A 332 16.08 22.30 8.34
CA ALA A 332 16.56 20.94 8.09
C ALA A 332 15.50 19.91 7.62
N VAL A 333 14.20 20.19 7.67
CA VAL A 333 13.14 19.21 7.35
C VAL A 333 12.49 19.47 5.99
N VAL A 334 13.27 19.38 4.91
CA VAL A 334 12.73 19.23 3.55
C VAL A 334 12.86 17.75 3.18
N VAL A 335 11.77 16.99 3.34
CA VAL A 335 11.74 15.58 2.92
C VAL A 335 11.58 15.54 1.40
N GLU A 336 12.70 15.42 0.70
CA GLU A 336 12.72 15.19 -0.75
C GLU A 336 12.35 13.74 -1.09
N MET A 337 11.81 13.54 -2.29
CA MET A 337 11.51 12.20 -2.80
C MET A 337 12.80 11.39 -2.92
N PRO A 338 12.89 10.18 -2.34
CA PRO A 338 13.99 9.29 -2.63
C PRO A 338 14.10 9.06 -4.15
N ALA A 339 15.30 9.21 -4.73
CA ALA A 339 15.55 9.05 -6.16
C ALA A 339 15.15 7.66 -6.71
N GLU A 340 14.99 6.68 -5.82
CA GLU A 340 14.60 5.30 -6.09
C GLU A 340 13.09 5.12 -6.34
N LEU A 341 12.27 6.15 -6.08
CA LEU A 341 10.81 6.16 -6.32
C LEU A 341 10.41 6.61 -7.74
N ILE A 342 11.38 6.91 -8.61
CA ILE A 342 11.12 7.39 -9.97
C ILE A 342 10.69 6.22 -10.86
N ASP A 343 9.38 5.97 -10.93
CA ASP A 343 8.77 5.10 -11.94
C ASP A 343 8.30 5.96 -13.13
N LEU A 344 8.76 5.61 -14.33
CA LEU A 344 8.49 6.33 -15.59
C LEU A 344 7.17 5.91 -16.25
N THR A 345 6.26 5.25 -15.54
CA THR A 345 4.96 4.89 -16.09
C THR A 345 4.12 6.14 -16.35
N PRO A 346 3.63 6.39 -17.57
CA PRO A 346 2.75 7.51 -17.85
C PRO A 346 1.43 7.35 -17.07
N MET A 347 0.90 8.47 -16.57
CA MET A 347 -0.39 8.50 -15.87
C MET A 347 -1.49 7.93 -16.78
N PRO A 348 -2.48 7.18 -16.25
CA PRO A 348 -3.61 6.72 -17.07
C PRO A 348 -4.25 7.93 -17.74
N ALA A 349 -4.30 7.91 -19.08
CA ALA A 349 -4.89 8.99 -19.86
C ALA A 349 -6.37 9.15 -19.46
N ALA A 350 -6.83 10.40 -19.34
CA ALA A 350 -8.24 10.69 -19.16
C ALA A 350 -9.02 10.00 -20.29
N ALA A 351 -9.90 9.06 -19.96
CA ALA A 351 -10.82 8.48 -20.92
C ALA A 351 -11.80 9.59 -21.33
N GLU A 352 -11.71 10.02 -22.60
CA GLU A 352 -12.72 10.85 -23.26
C GLU A 352 -14.01 10.07 -23.56
#